data_AF-K3Z9X5-F1
#
_entry.id   AF-K3Z9X5-F1
#
_cell.length_a   1.000
_cell.length_b   1.000
_cell.length_c   1.000
_cell.angle_alpha   90.00
_cell.angle_beta   90.00
_cell.angle_gamma   90.00
#
_symmetry.space_group_name_H-M   'P 1'
#
loop_
_entity.id
_entity.type
_entity.pdbx_description
1 polymer ?
#
loop_
_entity_poly.entity_id
_entity_poly.type
_entity_poly.pdbx_seq_one_letter_code
_entity_poly.pdbx_strand_id
1 'polypeptide(L)'
;MAAALAVTDEVALPIRAVGDLAAAADVSREEVAVITQCASLGGKLPFDDGSVGAVLAVIKNVESLREQLVAEINRVLQAGGRVLIHSSAPSSSQKPNTDIERKLLMGGFVEVQASAASSLDNVQSVTVKAKKASWSVGSSFPLKKATKALPKIQIDDDSELIDEDSLLTEEDLKKPQLPVGTVIKSINLF
;
A
#
# COMPACT_ATOMS: atom_id res chain seq x y z
N MET A 1 4.01 25.30 -13.13
CA MET A 1 2.92 24.67 -12.35
C MET A 1 1.94 24.10 -13.36
N ALA A 2 1.70 22.79 -13.32
CA ALA A 2 0.77 22.12 -14.23
C ALA A 2 -0.51 21.75 -13.48
N ALA A 3 -1.68 22.03 -14.05
CA ALA A 3 -2.95 21.73 -13.39
C ALA A 3 -3.15 20.21 -13.25
N ALA A 4 -2.88 19.46 -14.33
CA ALA A 4 -2.83 18.02 -14.27
C ALA A 4 -1.79 17.41 -15.21
N LEU A 5 -1.42 16.17 -14.89
CA LEU A 5 -0.50 15.35 -15.67
C LEU A 5 -1.14 13.98 -15.94
N ALA A 6 -1.41 13.68 -17.21
CA ALA A 6 -1.79 12.33 -17.63
C ALA A 6 -0.54 11.51 -17.95
N VAL A 7 -0.45 10.32 -17.37
CA VAL A 7 0.67 9.38 -17.60
C VAL A 7 0.16 8.03 -18.07
N THR A 8 0.85 7.43 -19.03
CA THR A 8 0.60 6.05 -19.46
C THR A 8 1.88 5.41 -19.96
N ASP A 9 1.96 4.09 -19.87
CA ASP A 9 3.03 3.30 -20.49
C ASP A 9 2.75 2.99 -21.97
N GLU A 10 1.54 3.27 -22.43
CA GLU A 10 1.16 3.06 -23.82
C GLU A 10 1.74 4.12 -24.75
N VAL A 11 1.89 3.75 -26.02
CA VAL A 11 2.34 4.66 -27.09
C VAL A 11 1.30 5.74 -27.37
N ALA A 12 0.01 5.41 -27.17
CA ALA A 12 -1.10 6.30 -27.43
C ALA A 12 -2.11 6.25 -26.28
N LEU A 13 -2.69 7.41 -25.97
CA LEU A 13 -3.71 7.56 -24.96
C LEU A 13 -5.01 8.09 -25.59
N PRO A 14 -6.14 7.40 -25.46
CA PRO A 14 -7.41 7.88 -26.00
C PRO A 14 -7.79 9.22 -25.38
N ILE A 15 -8.10 10.19 -26.24
CA ILE A 15 -8.37 11.56 -25.80
C ILE A 15 -9.63 11.67 -24.94
N ARG A 16 -10.57 10.74 -25.12
CA ARG A 16 -11.77 10.60 -24.29
C ARG A 16 -11.41 10.18 -22.86
N ALA A 17 -10.53 9.19 -22.70
CA ALA A 17 -10.07 8.75 -21.39
C ALA A 17 -9.41 9.91 -20.63
N VAL A 18 -8.58 10.72 -21.30
CA VAL A 18 -7.99 11.92 -20.67
C VAL A 18 -9.07 12.91 -20.22
N GLY A 19 -10.07 13.16 -21.06
CA GLY A 19 -11.18 14.06 -20.73
C GLY A 19 -12.03 13.57 -19.55
N ASP A 20 -12.36 12.28 -19.53
CA ASP A 20 -13.17 11.67 -18.47
C ASP A 20 -12.43 11.70 -17.13
N LEU A 21 -11.13 11.36 -17.13
CA LEU A 21 -10.29 11.43 -15.94
C LEU A 21 -10.06 12.88 -15.47
N ALA A 22 -9.88 13.83 -16.40
CA ALA A 22 -9.70 15.24 -16.07
C ALA A 22 -10.98 15.82 -15.43
N ALA A 23 -12.15 15.52 -16.01
CA ALA A 23 -13.43 15.89 -15.42
C ALA A 23 -13.62 15.26 -14.03
N ALA A 24 -13.24 13.99 -13.86
CA ALA A 24 -13.29 13.31 -12.57
C ALA A 24 -12.32 13.88 -11.51
N ALA A 25 -11.34 14.67 -11.93
CA ALA A 25 -10.35 15.36 -11.10
C ALA A 25 -10.67 16.86 -10.90
N ASP A 26 -11.77 17.36 -11.47
CA ASP A 26 -12.15 18.78 -11.52
C ASP A 26 -11.11 19.66 -12.26
N VAL A 27 -10.50 19.13 -13.33
CA VAL A 27 -9.49 19.85 -14.14
C VAL A 27 -9.95 19.98 -15.59
N SER A 28 -9.68 21.13 -16.22
CA SER A 28 -9.92 21.34 -17.65
C SER A 28 -8.97 20.46 -18.47
N ARG A 29 -9.49 19.82 -19.51
CA ARG A 29 -8.71 18.93 -20.38
C ARG A 29 -7.55 19.65 -21.08
N GLU A 30 -7.71 20.95 -21.35
CA GLU A 30 -6.73 21.81 -21.99
C GLU A 30 -5.50 22.07 -21.11
N GLU A 31 -5.64 21.88 -19.80
CA GLU A 31 -4.58 22.10 -18.80
C GLU A 31 -3.84 20.80 -18.41
N VAL A 32 -4.13 19.69 -19.11
CA VAL A 32 -3.53 18.38 -18.88
C VAL A 32 -2.29 18.21 -19.74
N ALA A 33 -1.11 18.14 -19.12
CA ALA A 33 0.10 17.67 -19.79
C ALA A 33 0.03 16.14 -19.96
N VAL A 34 0.51 15.61 -21.10
CA VAL A 34 0.44 14.16 -21.38
C VAL A 34 1.83 13.59 -21.55
N ILE A 35 2.11 12.49 -20.86
CA ILE A 35 3.31 11.67 -21.03
C ILE A 35 2.89 10.25 -21.40
N THR A 36 3.29 9.82 -22.59
CA THR A 36 3.20 8.43 -23.05
C THR A 36 4.51 7.71 -22.80
N GLN A 37 4.47 6.37 -22.78
CA GLN A 37 5.63 5.51 -22.54
C GLN A 37 6.44 5.91 -21.29
N CYS A 38 5.76 6.22 -20.18
CA CYS A 38 6.43 6.78 -19.00
C CYS A 38 7.45 5.83 -18.36
N ALA A 39 7.34 4.51 -18.57
CA ALA A 39 8.38 3.54 -18.22
C ALA A 39 9.75 3.82 -18.87
N SER A 40 9.79 4.46 -20.05
CA SER A 40 11.04 4.81 -20.75
C SER A 40 11.79 5.99 -20.14
N LEU A 41 11.17 6.73 -19.21
CA LEU A 41 11.78 7.89 -18.55
C LEU A 41 12.79 7.52 -17.45
N GLY A 42 13.15 6.24 -17.31
CA GLY A 42 14.02 5.78 -16.23
C GLY A 42 13.40 5.94 -14.84
N GLY A 43 12.07 6.09 -14.79
CA GLY A 43 11.28 6.30 -13.57
C GLY A 43 11.56 7.61 -12.86
N LYS A 44 11.80 8.70 -13.62
CA LYS A 44 11.72 10.08 -13.14
C LYS A 44 10.80 10.90 -14.03
N LEU A 45 9.82 11.59 -13.43
CA LEU A 45 8.92 12.47 -14.18
C LEU A 45 9.59 13.84 -14.42
N PRO A 46 9.39 14.47 -15.60
CA PRO A 46 10.02 15.75 -15.97
C PRO A 46 9.30 16.96 -15.32
N PHE A 47 9.05 16.86 -14.03
CA PHE A 47 8.37 17.87 -13.22
C PHE A 47 9.09 18.03 -11.89
N ASP A 48 9.07 19.26 -11.37
CA ASP A 48 9.61 19.60 -10.05
C ASP A 48 8.71 19.06 -8.94
N ASP A 49 9.28 18.95 -7.73
CA ASP A 49 8.57 18.51 -6.54
C ASP A 49 7.36 19.42 -6.26
N GLY A 50 6.20 18.84 -6.02
CA GLY A 50 4.98 19.58 -5.68
C GLY A 50 4.45 20.53 -6.78
N SER A 51 4.82 20.32 -8.04
CA SER A 51 4.50 21.23 -9.15
C SER A 51 3.21 20.87 -9.92
N VAL A 52 2.59 19.72 -9.61
CA VAL A 52 1.42 19.16 -10.31
C VAL A 52 0.20 19.11 -9.39
N GLY A 53 -0.95 19.60 -9.87
CA GLY A 53 -2.21 19.60 -9.11
C GLY A 53 -2.91 18.24 -9.03
N ALA A 54 -3.00 17.54 -10.17
CA ALA A 54 -3.56 16.19 -10.25
C ALA A 54 -2.78 15.29 -11.21
N VAL A 55 -2.74 13.98 -10.92
CA VAL A 55 -2.12 12.97 -11.81
C VAL A 55 -3.19 11.98 -12.28
N LEU A 56 -3.29 11.79 -13.59
CA LEU A 56 -4.24 10.93 -14.28
C LEU A 56 -3.47 9.74 -14.89
N ALA A 57 -3.30 8.66 -14.14
CA ALA A 57 -2.57 7.48 -14.60
C ALA A 57 -3.51 6.51 -15.33
N VAL A 58 -3.19 6.16 -16.56
CA VAL A 58 -3.92 5.14 -17.32
C VAL A 58 -3.02 3.93 -17.52
N ILE A 59 -3.35 2.84 -16.85
CA ILE A 59 -2.57 1.60 -16.82
C ILE A 59 -3.38 0.44 -17.40
N LYS A 60 -2.71 -0.48 -18.10
CA LYS A 60 -3.34 -1.75 -18.52
C LYS A 60 -3.24 -2.82 -17.44
N ASN A 61 -2.15 -2.81 -16.68
CA ASN A 61 -1.89 -3.79 -15.64
C ASN A 61 -1.33 -3.13 -14.38
N VAL A 62 -1.60 -3.72 -13.22
CA VAL A 62 -1.24 -3.20 -11.89
C VAL A 62 0.28 -3.18 -11.70
N GLU A 63 1.04 -4.03 -12.39
CA GLU A 63 2.52 -4.01 -12.37
C GLU A 63 3.11 -2.75 -13.00
N SER A 64 2.35 -2.07 -13.88
CA SER A 64 2.73 -0.76 -14.43
C SER A 64 2.87 0.28 -13.31
N LEU A 65 2.07 0.14 -12.24
CA LEU A 65 2.14 0.94 -11.03
C LEU A 65 3.27 0.46 -10.11
N ARG A 66 4.51 0.57 -10.59
CA ARG A 66 5.73 0.26 -9.83
C ARG A 66 5.90 1.23 -8.67
N GLU A 67 6.56 0.79 -7.61
CA GLU A 67 6.84 1.62 -6.43
C GLU A 67 7.59 2.91 -6.81
N GLN A 68 8.53 2.83 -7.74
CA GLN A 68 9.23 3.98 -8.28
C GLN A 68 8.29 5.00 -8.94
N LEU A 69 7.31 4.54 -9.72
CA LEU A 69 6.32 5.43 -10.35
C LEU A 69 5.41 6.05 -9.30
N VAL A 70 4.94 5.27 -8.31
CA VAL A 70 4.11 5.79 -7.21
C VAL A 70 4.87 6.85 -6.40
N ALA A 71 6.15 6.61 -6.11
CA ALA A 71 7.01 7.57 -5.41
C ALA A 71 7.20 8.86 -6.22
N GLU A 72 7.44 8.75 -7.53
CA GLU A 72 7.54 9.91 -8.42
C GLU A 72 6.23 10.69 -8.54
N ILE A 73 5.09 9.99 -8.64
CA ILE A 73 3.77 10.62 -8.63
C ILE A 73 3.58 11.38 -7.31
N ASN A 74 3.95 10.77 -6.18
CA ASN A 74 3.91 11.45 -4.89
C ASN A 74 4.83 12.68 -4.88
N ARG A 75 6.06 12.57 -5.38
CA ARG A 75 7.03 13.68 -5.45
C ARG A 75 6.48 14.88 -6.23
N VAL A 76 5.98 14.67 -7.45
CA VAL A 76 5.52 15.76 -8.33
C VAL A 76 4.19 16.36 -7.89
N LEU A 77 3.34 15.60 -7.19
CA LEU A 77 2.06 16.11 -6.70
C LEU A 77 2.25 17.13 -5.59
N GLN A 78 1.50 18.23 -5.65
CA GLN A 78 1.42 19.19 -4.54
C GLN A 78 0.72 18.58 -3.32
N ALA A 79 0.93 19.16 -2.14
CA ALA A 79 0.22 18.75 -0.92
C ALA A 79 -1.31 18.84 -1.13
N GLY A 80 -2.03 17.76 -0.82
CA GLY A 80 -3.47 17.69 -1.07
C GLY A 80 -3.87 17.51 -2.53
N GLY A 81 -2.91 17.36 -3.45
CA GLY A 81 -3.15 17.00 -4.85
C GLY A 81 -3.81 15.63 -4.99
N ARG A 82 -4.43 15.38 -6.14
CA ARG A 82 -5.23 14.17 -6.39
C ARG A 82 -4.54 13.24 -7.38
N VAL A 83 -4.67 11.94 -7.17
CA VAL A 83 -4.25 10.91 -8.14
C VAL A 83 -5.47 10.09 -8.54
N LEU A 84 -5.63 9.87 -9.83
CA LEU A 84 -6.66 9.03 -10.41
C LEU A 84 -5.97 7.96 -11.25
N ILE A 85 -6.22 6.69 -10.91
CA ILE A 85 -5.67 5.54 -11.61
C ILE A 85 -6.81 4.84 -12.32
N HIS A 86 -6.80 4.90 -13.65
CA HIS A 86 -7.70 4.13 -14.49
C HIS A 86 -7.00 2.87 -14.97
N SER A 87 -7.52 1.72 -14.56
CA SER A 87 -7.07 0.40 -15.00
C SER A 87 -8.14 -0.27 -15.83
N SER A 88 -7.72 -0.89 -16.94
CA SER A 88 -8.59 -1.68 -17.81
C SER A 88 -8.12 -3.12 -17.80
N ALA A 89 -8.82 -3.99 -17.07
CA ALA A 89 -8.45 -5.40 -16.90
C ALA A 89 -9.52 -6.32 -17.50
N PRO A 90 -9.14 -7.51 -18.02
CA PRO A 90 -10.12 -8.51 -18.45
C PRO A 90 -10.96 -8.97 -17.25
N SER A 91 -12.26 -9.15 -17.47
CA SER A 91 -13.29 -9.47 -16.46
C SER A 91 -13.04 -10.74 -15.62
N SER A 92 -12.10 -11.59 -16.02
CA SER A 92 -11.72 -12.82 -15.32
C SER A 92 -10.75 -12.60 -14.15
N SER A 93 -10.19 -11.40 -13.99
CA SER A 93 -9.24 -11.08 -12.92
C SER A 93 -9.97 -10.65 -11.64
N GLN A 94 -9.85 -11.46 -10.57
CA GLN A 94 -10.44 -11.13 -9.27
C GLN A 94 -9.77 -9.86 -8.68
N LYS A 95 -10.59 -8.82 -8.47
CA LYS A 95 -10.33 -7.59 -7.69
C LYS A 95 -8.98 -6.87 -7.96
N PRO A 96 -8.68 -6.42 -9.19
CA PRO A 96 -7.53 -5.53 -9.47
C PRO A 96 -7.54 -4.24 -8.63
N ASN A 97 -8.71 -3.87 -8.12
CA ASN A 97 -8.89 -2.72 -7.27
C ASN A 97 -8.09 -2.79 -5.95
N THR A 98 -8.09 -3.94 -5.25
CA THR A 98 -7.44 -4.03 -3.93
C THR A 98 -5.93 -3.86 -4.00
N ASP A 99 -5.31 -4.28 -5.09
CA ASP A 99 -3.86 -4.13 -5.27
C ASP A 99 -3.46 -2.69 -5.58
N ILE A 100 -4.25 -1.99 -6.40
CA ILE A 100 -4.04 -0.56 -6.69
C ILE A 100 -4.24 0.26 -5.42
N GLU A 101 -5.32 0.00 -4.67
CA GLU A 101 -5.59 0.65 -3.39
C GLU A 101 -4.44 0.43 -2.41
N ARG A 102 -3.96 -0.81 -2.25
CA ARG A 102 -2.82 -1.12 -1.38
C ARG A 102 -1.57 -0.38 -1.82
N LYS A 103 -1.25 -0.34 -3.11
CA LYS A 103 -0.07 0.38 -3.64
C LYS A 103 -0.15 1.88 -3.36
N LEU A 104 -1.32 2.48 -3.51
CA LEU A 104 -1.54 3.89 -3.17
C LEU A 104 -1.38 4.14 -1.67
N LEU A 105 -1.97 3.31 -0.82
CA LEU A 105 -1.82 3.43 0.64
C LEU A 105 -0.36 3.31 1.07
N MET A 106 0.37 2.32 0.55
CA MET A 106 1.81 2.15 0.82
C MET A 106 2.65 3.30 0.25
N GLY A 107 2.19 3.94 -0.82
CA GLY A 107 2.79 5.12 -1.42
C GLY A 107 2.51 6.44 -0.68
N GLY A 108 1.83 6.40 0.48
CA GLY A 108 1.54 7.58 1.30
C GLY A 108 0.32 8.38 0.85
N PHE A 109 -0.56 7.79 0.06
CA PHE A 109 -1.83 8.40 -0.31
C PHE A 109 -2.93 8.09 0.70
N VAL A 110 -3.88 9.02 0.84
CA VAL A 110 -5.03 8.94 1.74
C VAL A 110 -6.33 9.06 0.96
N GLU A 111 -7.48 8.80 1.62
CA GLU A 111 -8.82 8.92 1.03
C GLU A 111 -8.97 8.09 -0.26
N VAL A 112 -8.42 6.88 -0.25
CA VAL A 112 -8.48 5.97 -1.40
C VAL A 112 -9.92 5.50 -1.60
N GLN A 113 -10.48 5.79 -2.77
CA GLN A 113 -11.84 5.43 -3.17
C GLN A 113 -11.83 4.84 -4.57
N ALA A 114 -12.35 3.63 -4.69
CA ALA A 114 -12.52 3.00 -5.97
C ALA A 114 -13.93 3.17 -6.52
N SER A 115 -14.01 3.42 -7.81
CA SER A 115 -15.24 3.47 -8.58
C SER A 115 -15.10 2.48 -9.74
N ALA A 116 -16.05 1.54 -9.84
CA ALA A 116 -16.15 0.70 -11.02
C ALA A 116 -16.64 1.55 -12.19
N ALA A 117 -15.88 1.55 -13.29
CA ALA A 117 -16.35 2.06 -14.57
C ALA A 117 -16.97 0.89 -15.35
N SER A 118 -18.01 1.21 -16.13
CA SER A 118 -18.90 0.25 -16.79
C SER A 118 -18.18 -0.93 -17.46
N SER A 119 -18.76 -2.12 -17.34
CA SER A 119 -18.36 -3.29 -18.13
C SER A 119 -18.92 -3.19 -19.54
N LEU A 120 -18.08 -2.90 -20.52
CA LEU A 120 -18.44 -2.99 -21.94
C LEU A 120 -17.43 -3.94 -22.61
N ASP A 121 -17.93 -4.90 -23.40
CA ASP A 121 -17.12 -5.89 -24.14
C ASP A 121 -16.14 -6.72 -23.28
N ASN A 122 -16.61 -7.28 -22.15
CA ASN A 122 -15.83 -8.22 -21.32
C ASN A 122 -14.55 -7.61 -20.68
N VAL A 123 -14.40 -6.29 -20.74
CA VAL A 123 -13.32 -5.53 -20.11
C VAL A 123 -13.91 -4.75 -18.94
N GLN A 124 -13.41 -5.01 -17.74
CA GLN A 124 -13.79 -4.27 -16.53
C GLN A 124 -12.83 -3.09 -16.36
N SER A 125 -13.37 -1.88 -16.43
CA SER A 125 -12.63 -0.67 -16.14
C SER A 125 -12.82 -0.27 -14.68
N VAL A 126 -11.75 0.11 -14.01
CA VAL A 126 -11.78 0.56 -12.60
C VAL A 126 -11.02 1.87 -12.52
N THR A 127 -11.62 2.85 -11.86
CA THR A 127 -10.95 4.11 -11.53
C THR A 127 -10.78 4.20 -10.02
N VAL A 128 -9.53 4.24 -9.56
CA VAL A 128 -9.19 4.44 -8.15
C VAL A 128 -8.73 5.88 -7.97
N LYS A 129 -9.39 6.62 -7.08
CA LYS A 129 -9.04 7.99 -6.71
C LYS A 129 -8.35 7.98 -5.35
N ALA A 130 -7.34 8.81 -5.18
CA ALA A 130 -6.71 9.05 -3.89
C ALA A 130 -6.13 10.46 -3.81
N LYS A 131 -5.73 10.86 -2.61
CA LYS A 131 -5.19 12.19 -2.31
C LYS A 131 -3.79 12.08 -1.72
N LYS A 132 -2.88 12.94 -2.16
CA LYS A 132 -1.57 13.08 -1.51
C LYS A 132 -1.77 13.66 -0.12
N ALA A 133 -1.24 12.99 0.91
CA ALA A 133 -1.27 13.50 2.26
C ALA A 133 -0.67 14.92 2.32
N SER A 134 -1.31 15.82 3.07
CA SER A 134 -0.80 17.18 3.29
C SER A 134 0.28 17.25 4.37
N TRP A 135 0.56 16.13 5.04
CA TRP A 135 1.54 16.02 6.11
C TRP A 135 2.78 15.28 5.65
N SER A 136 3.95 15.69 6.13
CA SER A 136 5.22 15.02 5.87
C SER A 136 5.60 14.08 7.00
N VAL A 137 6.44 13.08 6.71
CA VAL A 137 7.10 12.26 7.74
C VAL A 137 7.79 13.18 8.74
N GLY A 138 7.55 12.96 10.04
CA GLY A 138 8.02 13.83 11.12
C GLY A 138 7.02 14.91 11.56
N SER A 139 5.89 15.05 10.88
CA SER A 139 4.79 15.90 11.34
C SER A 139 4.12 15.27 12.57
N SER A 140 4.21 15.93 13.72
CA SER A 140 3.55 15.50 14.95
C SER A 140 2.22 16.24 15.09
N PHE A 141 1.11 15.50 15.04
CA PHE A 141 -0.20 16.05 15.37
C PHE A 141 -0.53 15.70 16.81
N PRO A 142 -0.92 16.67 17.65
CA PRO A 142 -1.41 16.37 18.98
C PRO A 142 -2.67 15.51 18.80
N LEU A 143 -2.55 14.21 19.09
CA LEU A 143 -3.71 13.35 19.19
C LEU A 143 -4.56 13.94 20.31
N LYS A 144 -5.73 14.48 19.96
CA LYS A 144 -6.73 14.80 20.98
C LYS A 144 -6.96 13.49 21.72
N LYS A 145 -6.64 13.45 23.01
CA LYS A 145 -6.98 12.31 23.85
C LYS A 145 -8.49 12.17 23.75
N ALA A 146 -8.94 11.25 22.89
CA ALA A 146 -10.28 10.78 22.99
C ALA A 146 -10.34 10.16 24.38
N THR A 147 -11.17 10.72 25.25
CA THR A 147 -11.59 10.08 26.49
C THR A 147 -12.41 8.85 26.10
N LYS A 148 -11.78 7.88 25.45
CA LYS A 148 -12.34 6.56 25.23
C LYS A 148 -11.83 5.75 26.40
N ALA A 149 -12.80 5.39 27.24
CA ALA A 149 -12.70 4.29 28.17
C ALA A 149 -11.72 3.25 27.63
N LEU A 150 -10.69 2.95 28.42
CA LEU A 150 -9.87 1.76 28.20
C LEU A 150 -10.82 0.61 27.83
N PRO A 151 -10.49 -0.23 26.82
CA PRO A 151 -11.21 -1.48 26.65
C PRO A 151 -11.21 -2.14 28.03
N LYS A 152 -12.39 -2.27 28.63
CA LYS A 152 -12.56 -2.94 29.91
C LYS A 152 -12.30 -4.41 29.63
N ILE A 153 -11.04 -4.79 29.66
CA ILE A 153 -10.67 -6.19 29.86
C ILE A 153 -11.18 -6.46 31.27
N GLN A 154 -12.30 -7.17 31.38
CA GLN A 154 -12.77 -7.72 32.64
C GLN A 154 -11.78 -8.83 33.00
N ILE A 155 -10.66 -8.45 33.59
CA ILE A 155 -9.81 -9.37 34.34
C ILE A 155 -10.51 -9.44 35.69
N ASP A 156 -11.17 -10.57 35.95
CA ASP A 156 -11.71 -10.88 37.26
C ASP A 156 -10.53 -11.11 38.20
N ASP A 157 -10.10 -10.05 38.90
CA ASP A 157 -8.93 -10.01 39.79
C ASP A 157 -9.13 -10.82 41.08
N ASP A 158 -10.32 -11.39 41.27
CA ASP A 158 -10.69 -12.25 42.40
C ASP A 158 -10.74 -13.75 42.04
N SER A 159 -10.44 -14.12 40.79
CA SER A 159 -10.14 -15.49 40.44
C SER A 159 -8.71 -15.81 40.87
N GLU A 160 -8.57 -16.32 42.10
CA GLU A 160 -7.39 -16.94 42.72
C GLU A 160 -6.16 -16.94 41.80
N LEU A 161 -5.22 -16.02 42.05
CA LEU A 161 -3.91 -16.00 41.41
C LEU A 161 -3.39 -17.43 41.33
N ILE A 162 -3.07 -17.89 40.12
CA ILE A 162 -2.55 -19.23 39.86
C ILE A 162 -1.38 -19.44 40.81
N ASP A 163 -1.52 -20.34 41.79
CA ASP A 163 -0.48 -20.56 42.79
C ASP A 163 0.76 -21.09 42.07
N GLU A 164 1.88 -20.38 42.19
CA GLU A 164 3.12 -20.65 41.43
C GLU A 164 3.68 -22.04 41.76
N ASP A 165 3.32 -22.57 42.94
CA ASP A 165 3.68 -23.92 43.38
C ASP A 165 2.81 -25.03 42.76
N SER A 166 1.66 -24.69 42.14
CA SER A 166 0.85 -25.64 41.33
C SER A 166 1.31 -25.74 39.87
N LEU A 167 2.24 -24.89 39.41
CA LEU A 167 2.69 -24.85 38.02
C LEU A 167 3.73 -25.92 37.67
N LEU A 168 4.33 -26.56 38.68
CA LEU A 168 5.31 -27.63 38.50
C LEU A 168 4.85 -28.88 39.27
N THR A 169 4.70 -30.00 38.57
CA THR A 169 4.41 -31.29 39.21
C THR A 169 5.71 -31.91 39.75
N GLU A 170 5.64 -32.86 40.68
CA GLU A 170 6.87 -33.52 41.21
C GLU A 170 7.69 -34.20 40.11
N GLU A 171 7.05 -34.52 38.98
CA GLU A 171 7.68 -35.12 37.81
C GLU A 171 8.56 -34.10 37.06
N ASP A 172 8.18 -32.82 37.04
CA ASP A 172 8.92 -31.73 36.39
C ASP A 172 10.22 -31.38 37.12
N LEU A 173 10.28 -31.61 38.43
CA LEU A 173 11.49 -31.39 39.26
C LEU A 173 12.51 -32.52 39.14
N LYS A 174 12.18 -33.63 38.45
CA LYS A 174 13.06 -34.80 38.38
C LYS A 174 14.16 -34.56 37.34
N LYS A 175 15.41 -34.51 37.81
CA LYS A 175 16.58 -34.41 36.93
C LYS A 175 16.58 -35.57 35.92
N PRO A 176 16.79 -35.30 34.61
CA PRO A 176 16.91 -36.36 33.63
C PRO A 176 18.10 -37.27 33.97
N GLN A 177 17.91 -38.58 33.91
CA GLN A 177 18.98 -39.54 34.13
C GLN A 177 19.95 -39.53 32.95
N LEU A 178 21.23 -39.30 33.22
CA LEU A 178 22.28 -39.34 32.21
C LEU A 178 22.55 -40.80 31.80
N PRO A 179 22.72 -41.10 30.51
CA PRO A 179 23.12 -42.43 30.08
C PRO A 179 24.49 -42.79 30.67
N VAL A 180 24.60 -43.96 31.32
CA VAL A 180 25.85 -44.47 31.88
C VAL A 180 26.81 -44.75 30.72
N GLY A 181 27.88 -43.97 30.65
CA GLY A 181 28.88 -44.05 29.58
C GLY A 181 29.47 -45.45 29.45
N THR A 182 29.44 -45.97 28.22
CA THR A 182 30.10 -47.21 27.81
C THR A 182 31.59 -47.13 28.13
N VAL A 183 32.06 -48.06 28.96
CA VAL A 183 33.48 -48.26 29.27
C VAL A 183 34.23 -48.56 27.97
N ILE A 184 35.08 -47.62 27.55
CA ILE A 184 35.97 -47.79 26.41
C ILE A 184 37.07 -48.76 26.84
N LYS A 185 37.08 -49.95 26.26
CA LYS A 185 38.11 -50.98 26.48
C LYS A 185 39.42 -50.47 25.87
N SER A 186 40.44 -50.22 26.69
CA SER A 186 41.78 -49.84 26.22
C SER A 186 42.35 -50.93 25.32
N ILE A 187 42.49 -50.64 24.03
CA ILE A 187 43.30 -51.41 23.10
C ILE A 187 44.75 -50.94 23.27
N ASN A 188 45.60 -51.78 23.87
CA ASN A 188 47.05 -51.58 23.86
C ASN A 188 47.58 -51.91 22.47
N LEU A 189 48.31 -50.95 21.88
CA LEU A 189 49.02 -51.08 20.62
C LEU A 189 50.50 -51.28 20.92
N PHE A 190 50.99 -52.52 20.79
CA PHE A 190 52.35 -52.90 20.39
C PHE A 190 52.31 -54.33 19.83
#